data_AF-A0AAD9N563-F1
#
_entry.id   AF-A0AAD9N563-F1
#
_cell.length_a   1.000
_cell.length_b   1.000
_cell.length_c   1.000
_cell.angle_alpha   90.00
_cell.angle_beta   90.00
_cell.angle_gamma   90.00
#
_symmetry.space_group_name_H-M   'P 1'
#
loop_
_entity.id
_entity.type
_entity.pdbx_description
1 polymer ?
#
loop_
_entity_poly.entity_id
_entity_poly.type
_entity_poly.pdbx_seq_one_letter_code
_entity_poly.pdbx_strand_id
1 'polypeptide(L)'
;MAIGFKASCLNAISGYPQLGCKTLQSKMQISDGFCTSIEPVKSVICEGNCLPEQDLPWFAQFMKLWGRTKVIDYVCEDDVVRRKKVELVCENGETRKIRIKVVRSCKCTKLVEPANRPLTNKYRYSTKLVDSVQKDRDRTNRKHRRRKHRGRKRRKDKRRRKDKARKDKRRNGKRTNSSNDERTVAEL
;
A
#
# COMPACT_ATOMS: atom_id res chain seq x y z
N MET A 1 -2.57 7.98 54.26
CA MET A 1 -1.54 8.43 53.30
C MET A 1 -2.25 8.80 52.00
N ALA A 2 -2.43 10.10 51.72
CA ALA A 2 -3.09 10.56 50.50
C ALA A 2 -2.04 10.71 49.38
N ILE A 3 -2.17 9.94 48.30
CA ILE A 3 -1.31 10.04 47.13
C ILE A 3 -1.86 11.17 46.27
N GLY A 4 -1.24 12.36 46.39
CA GLY A 4 -1.57 13.51 45.58
C GLY A 4 -1.16 13.29 44.12
N PHE A 5 -2.13 13.10 43.23
CA PHE A 5 -1.93 13.23 41.79
C PHE A 5 -1.72 14.71 41.45
N LYS A 6 -0.46 15.13 41.27
CA LYS A 6 -0.14 16.42 40.65
C LYS A 6 -0.54 16.40 39.18
N ALA A 7 -1.74 16.89 38.87
CA ALA A 7 -2.13 17.23 37.51
C ALA A 7 -1.45 18.55 37.12
N SER A 8 -0.24 18.47 36.56
CA SER A 8 0.43 19.62 35.95
C SER A 8 0.19 19.63 34.44
N CYS A 9 -0.99 20.10 34.04
CA CYS A 9 -1.30 20.49 32.66
C CYS A 9 -1.96 21.87 32.65
N LEU A 10 -1.21 22.90 33.05
CA LEU A 10 -1.57 24.29 32.81
C LEU A 10 -0.46 24.87 31.94
N ASN A 11 -0.64 24.83 30.62
CA ASN A 11 0.14 25.63 29.69
C ASN A 11 -0.75 26.14 28.55
N ALA A 12 -1.03 27.44 28.64
CA ALA A 12 -1.27 28.40 27.58
C ALA A 12 -2.27 27.99 26.47
N ILE A 13 -3.53 28.38 26.66
CA ILE A 13 -4.45 28.60 25.54
C ILE A 13 -4.11 29.98 24.96
N SER A 14 -3.08 30.05 24.11
CA SER A 14 -2.94 31.17 23.18
C SER A 14 -4.01 31.00 22.10
N GLY A 15 -5.03 31.85 22.09
CA GLY A 15 -6.22 31.79 21.22
C GLY A 15 -5.99 32.08 19.74
N TYR A 16 -4.84 31.73 19.17
CA TYR A 16 -4.62 31.68 17.73
C TYR A 16 -4.37 30.22 17.32
N PRO A 17 -5.09 29.67 16.31
CA PRO A 17 -4.77 28.35 15.79
C PRO A 17 -3.35 28.40 15.25
N GLN A 18 -2.42 27.70 15.93
CA GLN A 18 -1.07 27.52 15.42
C GLN A 18 -1.18 26.85 14.05
N LEU A 19 -0.80 27.58 13.01
CA LEU A 19 -0.81 27.10 11.64
C LEU A 19 0.42 26.20 11.45
N GLY A 20 0.19 24.92 11.21
CA GLY A 20 1.24 23.92 11.10
C GLY A 20 0.91 22.59 11.79
N CYS A 21 1.55 21.53 11.32
CA CYS A 21 1.43 20.19 11.89
C CYS A 21 2.39 20.09 13.08
N LYS A 22 1.83 20.15 14.30
CA LYS A 22 2.55 20.05 15.56
C LYS A 22 2.89 18.59 15.87
N THR A 23 4.15 18.37 16.22
CA THR A 23 4.62 17.07 16.71
C THR A 23 4.60 17.07 18.24
N LEU A 24 3.72 16.27 18.84
CA LEU A 24 3.70 16.06 20.28
C LEU A 24 4.46 14.77 20.62
N GLN A 25 5.54 14.85 21.40
CA GLN A 25 6.26 13.66 21.83
C GLN A 25 5.56 13.02 23.03
N SER A 26 5.11 11.78 22.87
CA SER A 26 4.44 10.97 23.89
C SER A 26 5.29 9.77 24.30
N LYS A 27 5.30 9.49 25.60
CA LYS A 27 5.80 8.24 26.17
C LYS A 27 4.58 7.47 26.67
N MET A 28 4.28 6.35 26.04
CA MET A 28 3.14 5.52 26.39
C MET A 28 3.61 4.18 26.93
N GLN A 29 3.04 3.77 28.05
CA GLN A 29 3.16 2.39 28.53
C GLN A 29 2.10 1.54 27.81
N ILE A 30 2.48 0.36 27.34
CA ILE A 30 1.57 -0.51 26.61
C ILE A 30 1.06 -1.58 27.57
N SER A 31 -0.26 -1.70 27.68
CA SER A 31 -0.92 -2.77 28.41
C SER A 31 -1.85 -3.55 27.49
N ASP A 32 -1.91 -4.86 27.68
CA ASP A 32 -2.80 -5.80 27.00
C ASP A 32 -3.40 -6.73 28.06
N GLY A 33 -4.56 -6.35 28.60
CA GLY A 33 -5.17 -7.02 29.75
C GLY A 33 -4.22 -7.03 30.98
N PHE A 34 -3.82 -8.22 31.41
CA PHE A 34 -2.92 -8.47 32.56
C PHE A 34 -1.42 -8.39 32.20
N CYS A 35 -1.09 -7.97 30.98
CA CYS A 35 0.29 -7.87 30.51
C CYS A 35 0.69 -6.41 30.30
N THR A 36 1.88 -6.02 30.78
CA THR A 36 2.38 -4.65 30.66
C THR A 36 3.78 -4.60 30.08
N SER A 37 4.09 -3.56 29.32
CA SER A 37 5.42 -3.35 28.76
C SER A 37 6.41 -3.01 29.85
N ILE A 38 7.59 -3.65 29.81
CA ILE A 38 8.71 -3.38 30.71
C ILE A 38 9.18 -1.93 30.56
N GLU A 39 9.32 -1.47 29.31
CA GLU A 39 9.76 -0.12 29.00
C GLU A 39 8.67 0.70 28.30
N PRO A 40 8.46 1.98 28.69
CA PRO A 40 7.56 2.87 27.98
C PRO A 40 8.09 3.19 26.59
N VAL A 41 7.17 3.28 25.63
CA VAL A 41 7.48 3.51 24.22
C VAL A 41 7.35 4.99 23.90
N LYS A 42 8.43 5.58 23.37
CA LYS A 42 8.43 6.94 22.80
C LYS A 42 7.80 6.92 21.40
N SER A 43 6.76 7.72 21.17
CA SER A 43 6.14 7.97 19.86
C SER A 43 5.78 9.44 19.73
N VAL A 44 5.66 9.93 18.51
CA VAL A 44 5.06 11.23 18.22
C VAL A 44 3.56 11.05 18.01
N ILE A 45 2.77 12.07 18.37
CA ILE A 45 1.36 12.24 18.01
C ILE A 45 1.28 13.46 17.09
N CYS A 46 0.58 13.30 15.97
CA CYS A 46 0.42 14.35 14.96
C CYS A 46 -0.89 15.12 15.21
N GLU A 47 -0.77 16.40 15.55
CA GLU A 47 -1.90 17.28 15.82
C GLU A 47 -1.68 18.63 15.14
N GLY A 48 -2.74 19.28 14.70
CA GLY A 48 -2.66 20.62 14.11
C GLY A 48 -3.40 20.74 12.79
N ASN A 49 -3.64 22.00 12.42
CA ASN A 49 -4.34 22.36 11.19
C ASN A 49 -3.30 22.81 10.17
N CYS A 50 -3.24 22.12 9.04
CA CYS A 50 -2.39 22.50 7.93
C CYS A 50 -3.13 23.45 7.01
N LEU A 51 -2.48 24.55 6.65
CA LEU A 51 -2.94 25.49 5.63
C LEU A 51 -1.83 25.61 4.57
N PRO A 52 -2.15 25.94 3.31
CA PRO A 52 -1.14 26.30 2.34
C PRO A 52 -0.41 27.56 2.85
N GLU A 53 0.87 27.42 3.13
CA GLU A 53 1.72 28.50 3.69
C GLU A 53 1.88 29.69 2.73
N GLN A 54 1.49 29.55 1.46
CA GLN A 54 1.71 30.55 0.41
C GLN A 54 0.66 31.67 0.31
N ASP A 55 -0.52 31.59 0.97
CA ASP A 55 -1.65 32.48 0.63
C ASP A 55 -2.27 33.29 1.78
N LEU A 56 -1.55 33.49 2.90
CA LEU A 56 -2.14 34.02 4.13
C LEU A 56 -2.68 35.48 4.13
N PRO A 57 -2.46 36.34 3.11
CA PRO A 57 -3.28 37.56 2.96
C PRO A 57 -4.27 37.54 1.78
N TRP A 58 -3.96 36.87 0.66
CA TRP A 58 -4.73 36.98 -0.59
C TRP A 58 -5.80 35.87 -0.76
N PHE A 59 -5.74 34.79 0.02
CA PHE A 59 -6.66 33.65 -0.10
C PHE A 59 -8.12 34.02 0.18
N ALA A 60 -8.37 34.94 1.11
CA ALA A 60 -9.72 35.38 1.46
C ALA A 60 -10.43 36.08 0.28
N GLN A 61 -9.68 36.79 -0.58
CA GLN A 61 -10.21 37.41 -1.79
C GLN A 61 -10.34 36.40 -2.96
N PHE A 62 -9.38 35.48 -3.10
CA PHE A 62 -9.42 34.44 -4.13
C PHE A 62 -10.58 33.46 -3.98
N MET A 63 -10.93 33.08 -2.74
CA MET A 63 -12.05 32.17 -2.44
C MET A 63 -13.42 32.76 -2.83
N LYS A 64 -13.57 34.09 -2.83
CA LYS A 64 -14.80 34.79 -3.28
C LYS A 64 -14.98 34.74 -4.80
N LEU A 65 -13.89 34.70 -5.56
CA LEU A 65 -13.92 34.73 -7.04
C LEU A 65 -13.97 33.33 -7.68
N TRP A 66 -13.48 32.29 -6.99
CA TRP A 66 -13.33 30.94 -7.53
C TRP A 66 -14.24 29.88 -6.86
N GLY A 67 -15.44 30.27 -6.42
CA GLY A 67 -16.44 29.43 -5.71
C GLY A 67 -16.96 28.18 -6.44
N ARG A 68 -16.28 27.72 -7.49
CA ARG A 68 -16.55 26.46 -8.21
C ARG A 68 -15.36 25.50 -8.27
N THR A 69 -14.20 25.86 -7.72
CA THR A 69 -12.99 25.03 -7.84
C THR A 69 -12.70 24.35 -6.50
N LYS A 70 -12.54 23.02 -6.55
CA LYS A 70 -12.30 22.15 -5.41
C LYS A 70 -11.24 22.75 -4.48
N VAL A 71 -11.64 23.06 -3.25
CA VAL A 71 -10.74 23.58 -2.22
C VAL A 71 -9.65 22.54 -2.00
N ILE A 72 -8.40 22.95 -2.15
CA ILE A 72 -7.25 22.11 -1.87
C ILE A 72 -7.08 22.09 -0.36
N ASP A 73 -7.58 21.04 0.29
CA ASP A 73 -7.41 20.87 1.73
C ASP A 73 -6.03 20.30 2.04
N TYR A 74 -5.35 20.82 3.07
CA TYR A 74 -4.13 20.22 3.62
C TYR A 74 -4.43 19.52 4.94
N VAL A 75 -3.89 18.32 5.13
CA VAL A 75 -4.12 17.51 6.34
C VAL A 75 -2.78 17.17 7.00
N CYS A 76 -2.74 17.27 8.33
CA CYS A 76 -1.61 16.82 9.15
C CYS A 76 -1.68 15.28 9.27
N GLU A 77 -0.66 14.60 8.76
CA GLU A 77 -0.59 13.14 8.69
C GLU A 77 0.76 12.62 9.19
N ASP A 78 0.77 11.35 9.60
CA ASP A 78 1.99 10.61 9.95
C ASP A 78 2.93 10.53 8.73
N ASP A 79 4.18 11.00 8.88
CA ASP A 79 5.16 10.90 7.80
C ASP A 79 6.02 9.63 7.90
N VAL A 80 6.77 9.51 8.99
CA VAL A 80 7.67 8.38 9.25
C VAL A 80 7.09 7.50 10.34
N VAL A 81 6.58 6.34 9.94
CA VAL A 81 6.04 5.31 10.85
C VAL A 81 6.94 4.09 10.85
N ARG A 82 7.38 3.65 12.03
CA ARG A 82 8.13 2.41 12.21
C ARG A 82 7.34 1.40 13.04
N ARG A 83 7.50 0.11 12.73
CA ARG A 83 6.95 -0.97 13.56
C ARG A 83 8.01 -1.37 14.59
N LYS A 84 7.69 -1.20 15.89
CA LYS A 84 8.56 -1.62 16.99
C LYS A 84 8.01 -2.91 17.61
N LYS A 85 8.88 -3.87 17.87
CA LYS A 85 8.56 -5.03 18.71
C LYS A 85 8.71 -4.61 20.17
N VAL A 86 7.68 -4.86 20.98
CA VAL A 86 7.65 -4.56 22.41
C VAL A 86 7.41 -5.86 23.15
N GLU A 87 8.18 -6.06 24.21
CA GLU A 87 8.05 -7.17 25.14
C GLU A 87 7.11 -6.76 26.27
N LEU A 88 6.10 -7.59 26.51
CA LEU A 88 5.14 -7.45 27.58
C LEU A 88 5.38 -8.57 28.58
N VAL A 89 5.30 -8.24 29.87
CA VAL A 89 5.32 -9.19 30.97
C VAL A 89 3.92 -9.27 31.57
N CYS A 90 3.40 -10.49 31.64
CA CYS A 90 2.10 -10.78 32.21
C CYS A 90 2.24 -11.15 33.70
N GLU A 91 1.17 -10.99 34.48
CA GLU A 91 1.15 -11.34 35.91
C GLU A 91 1.47 -12.81 36.18
N ASN A 92 1.20 -13.70 35.23
CA ASN A 92 1.56 -15.12 35.28
C ASN A 92 3.05 -15.41 34.98
N GLY A 93 3.87 -14.37 34.76
CA GLY A 93 5.29 -14.48 34.39
C GLY A 93 5.55 -14.76 32.90
N GLU A 94 4.51 -14.89 32.08
CA GLU A 94 4.66 -15.10 30.63
C GLU A 94 5.18 -13.83 29.95
N THR A 95 6.11 -13.98 29.01
CA THR A 95 6.60 -12.86 28.19
C THR A 95 6.06 -12.96 26.78
N ARG A 96 5.33 -11.92 26.33
CA ARG A 96 4.73 -11.84 24.98
C ARG A 96 5.38 -10.74 24.16
N LYS A 97 5.44 -10.94 22.83
CA LYS A 97 6.05 -9.97 21.89
C LYS A 97 5.01 -9.46 20.90
N ILE A 98 4.69 -8.18 20.96
CA ILE A 98 3.73 -7.54 20.05
C ILE A 98 4.40 -6.49 19.15
N ARG A 99 3.77 -6.17 18.01
CA ARG A 99 4.26 -5.16 17.07
C ARG A 99 3.35 -3.94 17.07
N ILE A 100 3.83 -2.83 17.64
CA ILE A 100 3.12 -1.56 17.65
C ILE A 100 3.60 -0.63 16.54
N LYS A 101 2.77 0.34 16.16
CA LYS A 101 3.18 1.47 15.31
C LYS A 101 3.78 2.56 16.18
N VAL A 102 4.93 3.08 15.76
CA VAL A 102 5.60 4.22 16.40
C VAL A 102 5.79 5.28 15.33
N VAL A 103 5.14 6.42 15.53
CA VAL A 103 5.28 7.59 14.65
C VAL A 103 6.51 8.38 15.11
N ARG A 104 7.33 8.83 14.16
CA ARG A 104 8.55 9.61 14.45
C ARG A 104 8.47 11.05 13.97
N SER A 105 7.69 11.31 12.93
CA SER A 105 7.51 12.65 12.37
C SER A 105 6.14 12.75 11.73
N CYS A 106 5.67 13.99 11.64
CA CYS A 106 4.39 14.37 11.04
C CYS A 106 4.65 15.33 9.88
N LYS A 107 3.73 15.39 8.92
CA LYS A 107 3.80 16.36 7.83
C LYS A 107 2.42 16.80 7.37
N CYS A 108 2.38 17.98 6.75
CA CYS A 108 1.21 18.42 6.00
C CYS A 108 1.22 17.79 4.61
N THR A 109 0.14 17.10 4.25
CA THR A 109 -0.07 16.52 2.92
C THR A 109 -1.29 17.16 2.27
N LYS A 110 -1.17 17.46 0.97
CA LYS A 110 -2.28 17.94 0.15
C LYS A 110 -3.31 16.82 -0.06
N LEU A 111 -4.55 17.03 0.36
CA LEU A 111 -5.67 16.16 0.07
C LEU A 111 -6.08 16.38 -1.39
N VAL A 112 -5.98 15.33 -2.20
CA VAL A 112 -6.50 15.32 -3.57
C VAL A 112 -7.76 14.50 -3.54
N GLU A 113 -8.92 15.15 -3.64
CA GLU A 113 -10.20 14.45 -3.69
C GLU A 113 -10.28 13.64 -5.00
N PRO A 114 -10.35 12.30 -4.93
CA PRO A 114 -10.44 11.48 -6.14
C PRO A 114 -11.80 11.72 -6.80
N ALA A 115 -11.79 12.10 -8.07
CA ALA A 115 -12.97 12.60 -8.77
C ALA A 115 -14.17 11.65 -8.88
N ASN A 116 -14.11 10.39 -8.43
CA ASN A 116 -15.15 9.38 -8.67
C ASN A 116 -15.23 8.29 -7.58
N ARG A 117 -15.57 8.61 -6.32
CA ARG A 117 -15.91 7.55 -5.34
C ARG A 117 -17.01 7.97 -4.35
N PRO A 118 -18.04 7.14 -4.12
CA PRO A 118 -19.10 7.47 -3.17
C PRO A 118 -18.56 7.56 -1.73
N LEU A 119 -19.09 8.54 -0.99
CA LEU A 119 -18.79 8.88 0.41
C LEU A 119 -19.31 7.80 1.38
N THR A 120 -18.83 6.57 1.25
CA THR A 120 -18.93 5.60 2.33
C THR A 120 -17.55 5.45 2.93
N ASN A 121 -17.44 5.84 4.20
CA ASN A 121 -16.25 5.90 5.05
C ASN A 121 -15.43 7.20 4.96
N LYS A 122 -15.65 8.08 5.96
CA LYS A 122 -14.87 9.29 6.32
C LYS A 122 -13.41 9.00 6.73
N TYR A 123 -12.77 7.98 6.19
CA TYR A 123 -11.35 7.76 6.43
C TYR A 123 -10.55 8.64 5.47
N ARG A 124 -9.86 9.62 6.06
CA ARG A 124 -8.83 10.44 5.44
C ARG A 124 -7.84 9.54 4.69
N TYR A 125 -7.89 9.49 3.37
CA TYR A 125 -6.93 8.74 2.57
C TYR A 125 -5.78 9.66 2.16
N SER A 126 -4.64 9.51 2.83
CA SER A 126 -3.34 10.02 2.40
C SER A 126 -3.06 9.62 0.95
N THR A 127 -2.48 10.52 0.16
CA THR A 127 -2.05 10.26 -1.23
C THR A 127 -1.10 9.05 -1.33
N LYS A 128 -0.32 8.77 -0.28
CA LYS A 128 0.54 7.57 -0.18
C LYS A 128 -0.25 6.25 -0.26
N LEU A 129 -1.48 6.20 0.26
CA LEU A 129 -2.33 5.00 0.19
C LEU A 129 -2.87 4.77 -1.22
N VAL A 130 -3.22 5.84 -1.93
CA VAL A 130 -3.66 5.77 -3.33
C VAL A 130 -2.54 5.24 -4.22
N ASP A 131 -1.32 5.75 -4.07
CA ASP A 131 -0.15 5.29 -4.81
C ASP A 131 0.19 3.81 -4.53
N SER A 132 0.04 3.38 -3.27
CA SER A 132 0.32 2.00 -2.87
C SER A 132 -0.69 1.03 -3.49
N VAL A 133 -1.98 1.38 -3.45
CA VAL A 133 -3.07 0.60 -4.07
C VAL A 133 -2.92 0.55 -5.60
N GLN A 134 -2.53 1.65 -6.24
CA GLN A 134 -2.26 1.68 -7.67
C GLN A 134 -1.07 0.78 -8.04
N LYS A 135 0.03 0.81 -7.28
CA LYS A 135 1.20 -0.08 -7.47
C LYS A 135 0.84 -1.56 -7.39
N ASP A 136 -0.01 -1.96 -6.44
CA ASP A 136 -0.45 -3.35 -6.32
C ASP A 136 -1.37 -3.78 -7.47
N ARG A 137 -2.25 -2.88 -7.94
CA ARG A 137 -3.08 -3.11 -9.12
C ARG A 137 -2.23 -3.30 -10.37
N ASP A 138 -1.21 -2.48 -10.57
CA ASP A 138 -0.29 -2.56 -11.69
C ASP A 138 0.55 -3.84 -11.66
N ARG A 139 1.01 -4.25 -10.46
CA ARG A 139 1.72 -5.51 -10.28
C ARG A 139 0.85 -6.71 -10.65
N THR A 140 -0.42 -6.68 -10.28
CA THR A 140 -1.39 -7.74 -10.60
C THR A 140 -1.69 -7.79 -12.10
N ASN A 141 -1.88 -6.62 -12.75
CA ASN A 141 -2.05 -6.52 -14.19
C ASN A 141 -0.83 -7.01 -14.98
N ARG A 142 0.39 -6.68 -14.54
CA ARG A 142 1.63 -7.21 -15.14
C ARG A 142 1.70 -8.73 -15.04
N LYS A 143 1.32 -9.32 -13.90
CA LYS A 143 1.26 -10.78 -13.74
C LYS A 143 0.24 -11.42 -14.69
N HIS A 144 -0.96 -10.83 -14.83
CA HIS A 144 -1.98 -11.34 -15.75
C HIS A 144 -1.53 -11.28 -17.22
N ARG A 145 -0.94 -10.16 -17.66
CA ARG A 145 -0.37 -10.03 -19.02
C ARG A 145 0.71 -11.07 -19.29
N ARG A 146 1.62 -11.32 -18.34
CA ARG A 146 2.66 -12.36 -18.46
C ARG A 146 2.06 -13.76 -18.60
N ARG A 147 1.01 -14.10 -17.83
CA ARG A 147 0.30 -15.39 -17.94
C ARG A 147 -0.34 -15.54 -19.33
N LYS A 148 -1.02 -14.50 -19.83
CA LYS A 148 -1.65 -14.49 -21.16
C LYS A 148 -0.62 -14.70 -22.28
N HIS A 149 0.54 -14.04 -22.20
CA HIS A 149 1.62 -14.20 -23.17
C HIS A 149 2.20 -15.63 -23.17
N ARG A 150 2.48 -16.20 -21.99
CA ARG A 150 2.93 -17.59 -21.86
C ARG A 150 1.90 -18.59 -22.43
N GLY A 151 0.61 -18.36 -22.18
CA GLY A 151 -0.47 -19.18 -22.74
C GLY A 151 -0.51 -19.13 -24.28
N ARG A 152 -0.35 -17.95 -24.87
CA ARG A 152 -0.25 -17.79 -26.33
C ARG A 152 0.97 -18.51 -26.91
N LYS A 153 2.15 -18.41 -26.27
CA LYS A 153 3.37 -19.11 -26.71
C LYS A 153 3.19 -20.63 -26.71
N ARG A 154 2.67 -21.20 -25.61
CA ARG A 154 2.37 -22.65 -25.52
C ARG A 154 1.41 -23.13 -26.61
N ARG A 155 0.37 -22.35 -26.94
CA ARG A 155 -0.56 -22.69 -28.04
C ARG A 155 0.13 -22.70 -29.40
N LYS A 156 1.00 -21.72 -29.68
CA LYS A 156 1.80 -21.67 -30.92
C LYS A 156 2.74 -22.88 -31.01
N ASP A 157 3.43 -23.22 -29.93
CA ASP A 157 4.35 -24.36 -29.89
C ASP A 157 3.62 -25.69 -30.12
N LYS A 158 2.43 -25.86 -29.52
CA LYS A 158 1.59 -27.05 -29.73
C LYS A 158 1.13 -27.20 -31.18
N ARG A 159 0.80 -26.09 -31.87
CA ARG A 159 0.48 -26.09 -33.31
C ARG A 159 1.68 -26.50 -34.14
N ARG A 160 2.85 -25.89 -33.91
CA ARG A 160 4.12 -26.24 -34.61
C ARG A 160 4.47 -27.72 -34.46
N ARG A 161 4.32 -28.30 -33.26
CA ARG A 161 4.54 -29.74 -33.04
C ARG A 161 3.56 -30.61 -33.83
N LYS A 162 2.28 -30.24 -33.88
CA LYS A 162 1.28 -30.96 -34.70
C LYS A 162 1.59 -30.89 -36.18
N ASP A 163 1.99 -29.72 -36.68
CA ASP A 163 2.33 -29.54 -38.09
C ASP A 163 3.60 -30.31 -38.48
N LYS A 164 4.62 -30.33 -37.60
CA LYS A 164 5.81 -31.16 -37.79
C LYS A 164 5.45 -32.64 -37.85
N ALA A 165 4.66 -33.15 -36.90
CA ALA A 165 4.21 -34.54 -36.90
C ALA A 165 3.40 -34.92 -38.16
N ARG A 166 2.57 -33.99 -38.69
CA ARG A 166 1.86 -34.20 -39.96
C ARG A 166 2.82 -34.28 -41.16
N LYS A 167 3.85 -33.44 -41.20
CA LYS A 167 4.89 -33.48 -42.24
C LYS A 167 5.71 -34.78 -42.18
N ASP A 168 6.11 -35.19 -40.98
CA ASP A 168 6.87 -36.42 -40.77
C ASP A 168 6.08 -37.67 -41.21
N LYS A 169 4.78 -37.74 -40.88
CA LYS A 169 3.88 -38.81 -41.38
C LYS A 169 3.79 -38.84 -42.90
N ARG A 170 3.65 -37.68 -43.57
CA ARG A 170 3.65 -37.60 -45.04
C ARG A 170 4.97 -38.06 -45.66
N ARG A 171 6.10 -37.75 -45.02
CA ARG A 171 7.42 -38.17 -45.49
C ARG A 171 7.62 -39.68 -45.34
N ASN A 172 7.16 -40.26 -44.24
CA ASN A 172 7.28 -41.70 -44.00
C ASN A 172 6.37 -42.52 -44.93
N GLY A 173 5.13 -42.06 -45.17
CA GLY A 173 4.21 -42.72 -46.12
C GLY A 173 4.68 -42.70 -47.58
N LYS A 174 5.44 -41.67 -47.99
CA LYS A 174 6.10 -41.68 -49.30
C LYS A 174 7.26 -42.68 -49.38
N ARG A 175 7.99 -42.88 -48.27
CA ARG A 175 9.11 -43.81 -48.18
C ARG A 175 8.65 -45.28 -48.25
N THR A 176 7.53 -45.60 -47.62
CA THR A 176 6.94 -46.96 -47.64
C THR A 176 6.35 -47.34 -48.99
N ASN A 177 5.89 -46.37 -49.79
CA ASN A 177 5.42 -46.63 -51.15
C ASN A 177 6.60 -46.85 -52.12
N SER A 178 7.72 -46.11 -51.97
CA SER A 178 8.93 -46.36 -52.77
C SER A 178 9.55 -47.74 -52.51
N SER A 179 9.45 -48.27 -51.29
CA SER A 179 9.99 -49.60 -50.96
C SER A 179 9.13 -50.78 -51.42
N ASN A 180 7.89 -50.52 -51.88
CA ASN A 180 7.02 -51.56 -52.43
C ASN A 180 7.13 -51.69 -53.96
N ASP A 181 7.60 -50.65 -54.66
CA ASP A 181 7.88 -50.70 -56.10
C ASP A 181 9.23 -51.38 -56.44
N GLU A 182 10.10 -51.64 -55.45
CA GLU A 182 11.33 -52.43 -55.63
C GLU A 182 11.17 -53.92 -55.26
N ARG A 183 9.98 -54.35 -54.82
CA ARG A 183 9.72 -55.76 -54.41
C ARG A 183 8.87 -56.56 -55.39
N THR A 184 8.41 -55.96 -56.48
CA THR A 184 7.60 -56.61 -57.54
C THR A 184 8.41 -56.98 -58.80
N VAL A 185 9.75 -56.94 -58.74
CA VAL A 185 10.64 -57.41 -59.84
C VAL A 185 11.44 -58.66 -59.42
N ALA A 186 11.04 -59.32 -58.34
CA ALA A 186 11.69 -60.54 -57.86
C ALA A 186 10.67 -61.55 -57.30
N GLU A 187 9.70 -61.94 -58.12
CA GLU A 187 9.02 -63.25 -58.04
C GLU A 187 8.61 -63.63 -59.47
N LEU A 188 8.88 -64.89 -59.81
CA LEU A 188 8.77 -65.55 -61.11
C LEU A 188 7.32 -65.66 -61.61
#